data_AF-A0A2A5YWS0-F1
#
_entry.id   AF-A0A2A5YWS0-F1
#
_cell.length_a   1.000
_cell.length_b   1.000
_cell.length_c   1.000
_cell.angle_alpha   90.00
_cell.angle_beta   90.00
_cell.angle_gamma   90.00
#
_symmetry.space_group_name_H-M   'P 1'
#
loop_
_entity.id
_entity.type
_entity.pdbx_description
1 polymer ?
#
loop_
_entity_poly.entity_id
_entity_poly.type
_entity_poly.pdbx_seq_one_letter_code
_entity_poly.pdbx_strand_id
1 'polypeptide(L)'
;MTSILRCAVAVFVTMVVAGCSTANQEASFCEASAELQKVDALSAEVSPSDDAATRGALTQTAAQAARVAKEAPQEILREAEVVAAFLLALTNAVSNTSSDDPLERSAAIGAARQEFDDELSESVEKLSAFVARTCSPAP
;
A
#
# COMPACT_ATOMS: atom_id res chain seq x y z
N MET A 1 4.51 65.04 -0.08
CA MET A 1 3.77 63.98 -0.79
C MET A 1 4.77 62.94 -1.25
N THR A 2 4.88 61.88 -0.46
CA THR A 2 5.78 60.74 -0.61
C THR A 2 5.07 59.62 -1.36
N SER A 3 5.54 59.22 -2.54
CA SER A 3 5.40 57.84 -3.02
C SER A 3 6.18 57.66 -4.33
N ILE A 4 7.38 57.07 -4.25
CA ILE A 4 8.02 56.46 -5.43
C ILE A 4 8.50 55.07 -4.98
N LEU A 5 7.77 54.08 -5.51
CA LEU A 5 8.12 52.68 -5.78
C LEU A 5 9.33 52.11 -5.02
N ARG A 6 9.02 51.29 -4.02
CA ARG A 6 9.96 50.33 -3.45
C ARG A 6 10.09 49.11 -4.36
N CYS A 7 11.32 48.94 -4.85
CA CYS A 7 12.11 47.71 -4.93
C CYS A 7 11.40 46.41 -5.36
N ALA A 8 11.82 45.98 -6.55
CA ALA A 8 11.83 44.60 -7.00
C ALA A 8 12.40 43.63 -5.96
N VAL A 9 11.71 42.52 -5.73
CA VAL A 9 12.32 41.20 -5.63
C VAL A 9 11.37 40.24 -6.35
N ALA A 10 11.66 40.00 -7.63
CA ALA A 10 11.15 38.84 -8.32
C ALA A 10 11.71 37.61 -7.59
N VAL A 11 10.87 36.92 -6.83
CA VAL A 11 11.20 35.57 -6.35
C VAL A 11 11.14 34.70 -7.59
N PHE A 12 12.30 34.55 -8.23
CA PHE A 12 12.57 33.46 -9.14
C PHE A 12 12.33 32.18 -8.33
N VAL A 13 11.16 31.57 -8.52
CA VAL A 13 10.98 30.14 -8.25
C VAL A 13 11.91 29.44 -9.23
N THR A 14 13.15 29.25 -8.81
CA THR A 14 14.05 28.30 -9.45
C THR A 14 13.42 26.94 -9.28
N MET A 15 12.64 26.56 -10.28
CA MET A 15 12.22 25.20 -10.55
C MET A 15 13.52 24.42 -10.73
N VAL A 16 13.98 23.79 -9.64
CA VAL A 16 15.08 22.83 -9.71
C VAL A 16 14.50 21.61 -10.41
N VAL A 17 14.69 21.57 -11.73
CA VAL A 17 14.46 20.39 -12.55
C VAL A 17 15.62 19.42 -12.25
N ALA A 18 15.52 18.70 -11.14
CA ALA A 18 16.39 17.58 -10.83
C ALA A 18 15.50 16.36 -10.57
N GLY A 19 15.28 15.55 -11.60
CA GLY A 19 14.68 14.21 -11.49
C GLY A 19 13.16 14.13 -11.67
N CYS A 20 12.62 14.47 -12.85
CA CYS A 20 11.19 14.34 -13.13
C CYS A 20 10.65 12.90 -13.19
N SER A 21 11.49 11.86 -13.12
CA SER A 21 11.04 10.47 -13.06
C SER A 21 10.76 10.00 -11.63
N THR A 22 11.59 10.40 -10.67
CA THR A 22 11.52 9.92 -9.28
C THR A 22 10.38 10.60 -8.51
N ALA A 23 10.20 11.91 -8.70
CA ALA A 23 9.11 12.65 -8.06
C ALA A 23 7.71 12.15 -8.47
N ASN A 24 7.57 11.64 -9.69
CA ASN A 24 6.29 11.10 -10.18
C ASN A 24 6.02 9.68 -9.63
N GLN A 25 7.07 8.88 -9.43
CA GLN A 25 6.97 7.54 -8.87
C GLN A 25 6.72 7.56 -7.35
N GLU A 26 7.35 8.48 -6.62
CA GLU A 26 7.06 8.67 -5.19
C GLU A 26 5.61 9.12 -4.97
N ALA A 27 5.11 10.04 -5.80
CA ALA A 27 3.71 10.47 -5.75
C ALA A 27 2.73 9.33 -6.05
N SER A 28 2.98 8.51 -7.08
CA SER A 28 2.12 7.36 -7.41
C SER A 28 2.16 6.28 -6.33
N PHE A 29 3.32 6.01 -5.75
CA PHE A 29 3.47 5.11 -4.60
C PHE A 29 2.70 5.60 -3.36
N CYS A 30 2.80 6.89 -3.04
CA CYS A 30 2.10 7.46 -1.90
C CYS A 30 0.58 7.48 -2.09
N GLU A 31 0.10 7.77 -3.31
CA GLU A 31 -1.31 7.63 -3.66
C GLU A 31 -1.79 6.19 -3.50
N ALA A 32 -1.05 5.22 -4.07
CA ALA A 32 -1.39 3.80 -3.97
C ALA A 32 -1.42 3.32 -2.51
N SER A 33 -0.48 3.78 -1.68
CA SER A 33 -0.41 3.44 -0.26
C SER A 33 -1.58 4.05 0.53
N ALA A 34 -1.96 5.29 0.26
CA ALA A 34 -3.12 5.94 0.88
C ALA A 34 -4.44 5.26 0.47
N GLU A 35 -4.54 4.80 -0.78
CA GLU A 35 -5.68 4.02 -1.25
C GLU A 35 -5.72 2.63 -0.62
N LEU A 36 -4.57 1.96 -0.41
CA LEU A 36 -4.50 0.70 0.33
C LEU A 36 -5.02 0.86 1.76
N GLN A 37 -4.64 1.94 2.46
CA GLN A 37 -5.15 2.23 3.80
C GLN A 37 -6.68 2.43 3.83
N LYS A 38 -7.25 3.04 2.78
CA LYS A 38 -8.71 3.19 2.66
C LYS A 38 -9.39 1.84 2.45
N VAL A 39 -8.85 1.00 1.56
CA VAL A 39 -9.39 -0.35 1.31
C VAL A 39 -9.30 -1.21 2.57
N ASP A 40 -8.18 -1.17 3.29
CA ASP A 40 -7.99 -1.87 4.56
C ASP A 40 -9.02 -1.42 5.60
N ALA A 41 -9.22 -0.11 5.76
CA ALA A 41 -10.24 0.43 6.67
C ALA A 41 -11.66 -0.04 6.31
N LEU A 42 -12.00 -0.08 5.01
CA LEU A 42 -13.29 -0.60 4.54
C LEU A 42 -13.43 -2.11 4.77
N SER A 43 -12.32 -2.86 4.71
CA SER A 43 -12.33 -4.31 4.98
C SER A 43 -12.73 -4.64 6.42
N ALA A 44 -12.48 -3.73 7.36
CA ALA A 44 -12.90 -3.88 8.76
C ALA A 44 -14.42 -3.84 8.96
N GLU A 45 -15.17 -3.31 7.99
CA GLU A 45 -16.64 -3.26 8.02
C GLU A 45 -17.27 -4.56 7.49
N VAL A 46 -16.48 -5.46 6.90
CA VAL A 46 -16.96 -6.72 6.33
C VAL A 46 -17.27 -7.72 7.43
N SER A 47 -18.50 -8.25 7.42
CA SER A 47 -18.85 -9.35 8.33
C SER A 47 -18.05 -10.61 7.96
N PRO A 48 -17.32 -11.23 8.90
CA PRO A 48 -16.62 -12.49 8.65
C PRO A 48 -17.56 -13.66 8.31
N SER A 49 -18.87 -13.52 8.61
CA SER A 49 -19.88 -14.53 8.27
C SER A 49 -20.39 -14.42 6.83
N ASP A 50 -20.08 -13.32 6.13
CA ASP A 50 -20.42 -13.14 4.72
C ASP A 50 -19.20 -13.54 3.85
N ASP A 51 -19.25 -14.76 3.35
CA ASP A 51 -18.16 -15.33 2.54
C ASP A 51 -17.91 -14.53 1.25
N ALA A 52 -18.98 -14.10 0.59
CA ALA A 52 -18.88 -13.36 -0.68
C ALA A 52 -18.24 -11.99 -0.44
N ALA A 53 -18.66 -11.29 0.62
CA ALA A 53 -18.06 -10.00 1.00
C ALA A 53 -16.59 -10.18 1.44
N THR A 54 -16.27 -11.22 2.19
CA THR A 54 -14.89 -11.53 2.63
C THR A 54 -13.97 -11.77 1.43
N ARG A 55 -14.41 -12.58 0.46
CA ARG A 55 -13.66 -12.81 -0.80
C ARG A 55 -13.46 -11.52 -1.59
N GLY A 56 -14.52 -10.71 -1.70
CA GLY A 56 -14.47 -9.42 -2.40
C GLY A 56 -13.45 -8.47 -1.79
N ALA A 57 -13.47 -8.31 -0.47
CA ALA A 57 -12.54 -7.44 0.24
C ALA A 57 -11.09 -7.93 0.17
N LEU A 58 -10.84 -9.24 0.29
CA LEU A 58 -9.51 -9.81 0.12
C LEU A 58 -8.99 -9.57 -1.30
N THR A 59 -9.82 -9.81 -2.31
CA THR A 59 -9.45 -9.59 -3.73
C THR A 59 -9.10 -8.12 -3.98
N GLN A 60 -9.91 -7.19 -3.46
CA GLN A 60 -9.65 -5.76 -3.60
C GLN A 60 -8.35 -5.35 -2.89
N THR A 61 -8.14 -5.84 -1.67
CA THR A 61 -6.94 -5.55 -0.87
C THR A 61 -5.69 -6.09 -1.55
N ALA A 62 -5.73 -7.33 -2.07
CA ALA A 62 -4.61 -7.92 -2.80
C ALA A 62 -4.30 -7.16 -4.10
N ALA A 63 -5.33 -6.75 -4.85
CA ALA A 63 -5.13 -5.93 -6.05
C ALA A 63 -4.48 -4.57 -5.71
N GLN A 64 -4.90 -3.95 -4.63
CA GLN A 64 -4.34 -2.67 -4.20
C GLN A 64 -2.90 -2.82 -3.65
N ALA A 65 -2.60 -3.88 -2.92
CA ALA A 65 -1.24 -4.18 -2.47
C ALA A 65 -0.30 -4.46 -3.66
N ALA A 66 -0.78 -5.16 -4.69
CA ALA A 66 -0.03 -5.35 -5.94
C ALA A 66 0.24 -4.02 -6.65
N ARG A 67 -0.70 -3.06 -6.61
CA ARG A 67 -0.46 -1.69 -7.10
C ARG A 67 0.64 -1.00 -6.29
N VAL A 68 0.61 -1.09 -4.95
CA VAL A 68 1.68 -0.53 -4.09
C VAL A 68 3.04 -1.11 -4.45
N ALA A 69 3.15 -2.43 -4.60
CA ALA A 69 4.38 -3.09 -5.02
C ALA A 69 4.87 -2.62 -6.40
N LYS A 70 3.96 -2.50 -7.37
CA LYS A 70 4.29 -2.02 -8.72
C LYS A 70 4.85 -0.59 -8.73
N GLU A 71 4.31 0.28 -7.89
CA GLU A 71 4.74 1.68 -7.81
C GLU A 71 5.92 1.88 -6.84
N ALA A 72 6.28 0.86 -6.05
CA ALA A 72 7.29 0.95 -5.00
C ALA A 72 8.67 1.37 -5.53
N PRO A 73 9.34 2.33 -4.85
CA PRO A 73 10.76 2.61 -5.08
C PRO A 73 11.62 1.37 -4.81
N GLN A 74 12.76 1.26 -5.52
CA GLN A 74 13.68 0.12 -5.39
C GLN A 74 14.14 -0.15 -3.95
N GLU A 75 14.21 0.86 -3.09
CA GLU A 75 14.60 0.72 -1.68
C GLU A 75 13.60 -0.11 -0.85
N ILE A 76 12.32 -0.12 -1.21
CA ILE A 76 11.25 -0.78 -0.46
C ILE A 76 10.45 -1.79 -1.30
N LEU A 77 10.86 -2.01 -2.55
CA LEU A 77 10.18 -2.88 -3.50
C LEU A 77 10.01 -4.29 -2.95
N ARG A 78 11.07 -4.87 -2.38
CA ARG A 78 11.04 -6.23 -1.85
C ARG A 78 10.00 -6.39 -0.75
N GLU A 79 9.97 -5.47 0.20
CA GLU A 79 9.01 -5.49 1.31
C GLU A 79 7.57 -5.32 0.80
N ALA A 80 7.35 -4.47 -0.20
CA ALA A 80 6.05 -4.31 -0.84
C ALA A 80 5.62 -5.57 -1.61
N GLU A 81 6.54 -6.23 -2.31
CA GLU A 81 6.29 -7.50 -3.02
C GLU A 81 5.94 -8.64 -2.06
N VAL A 82 6.61 -8.76 -0.91
CA VAL A 82 6.29 -9.75 0.12
C VAL A 82 4.87 -9.56 0.64
N VAL A 83 4.47 -8.32 0.95
CA VAL A 83 3.10 -8.01 1.42
C VAL A 83 2.06 -8.33 0.34
N ALA A 84 2.33 -7.96 -0.92
CA ALA A 84 1.44 -8.25 -2.03
C ALA A 84 1.30 -9.76 -2.28
N ALA A 85 2.41 -10.50 -2.24
CA ALA A 85 2.44 -11.95 -2.41
C ALA A 85 1.65 -12.67 -1.31
N PHE A 86 1.82 -12.24 -0.05
CA PHE A 86 1.06 -12.77 1.07
C PHE A 86 -0.45 -12.57 0.91
N LEU A 87 -0.89 -11.37 0.55
CA LEU A 87 -2.32 -11.08 0.34
C LEU A 87 -2.90 -11.87 -0.84
N LEU A 88 -2.11 -12.08 -1.89
CA LEU A 88 -2.48 -12.95 -3.00
C LEU A 88 -2.62 -14.41 -2.56
N ALA A 89 -1.68 -14.92 -1.76
CA ALA A 89 -1.72 -16.28 -1.23
C ALA A 89 -2.96 -16.50 -0.35
N LEU A 90 -3.28 -15.55 0.54
CA LEU A 90 -4.51 -15.57 1.34
C LEU A 90 -5.76 -15.54 0.47
N THR A 91 -5.78 -14.68 -0.55
CA THR A 91 -6.91 -14.58 -1.49
C THR A 91 -7.13 -15.91 -2.20
N ASN A 92 -6.06 -16.58 -2.64
CA ASN A 92 -6.13 -17.89 -3.27
C ASN A 92 -6.62 -18.96 -2.29
N ALA A 93 -6.12 -18.97 -1.06
CA ALA A 93 -6.55 -19.93 -0.03
C ALA A 93 -8.06 -19.84 0.25
N VAL A 94 -8.60 -18.61 0.36
CA VAL A 94 -10.04 -18.40 0.60
C VAL A 94 -10.87 -18.68 -0.65
N SER A 95 -10.38 -18.30 -1.84
CA SER A 95 -11.12 -18.46 -3.09
C SER A 95 -11.24 -19.92 -3.53
N ASN A 96 -10.21 -20.72 -3.27
CA ASN A 96 -10.13 -22.12 -3.68
C ASN A 96 -10.73 -23.10 -2.66
N THR A 97 -11.25 -22.60 -1.55
CA THR A 97 -11.88 -23.44 -0.51
C THR A 97 -13.35 -23.07 -0.31
N SER A 98 -14.16 -24.06 0.08
CA SER A 98 -15.57 -23.83 0.40
C SER A 98 -15.71 -23.12 1.75
N SER A 99 -16.70 -22.24 1.89
CA SER A 99 -17.09 -21.71 3.20
C SER A 99 -17.76 -22.75 4.09
N ASP A 100 -18.32 -23.79 3.48
CA ASP A 100 -19.04 -24.86 4.17
C ASP A 100 -18.09 -25.94 4.72
N ASP A 101 -16.80 -25.90 4.35
CA ASP A 101 -15.73 -26.71 4.94
C ASP A 101 -14.73 -25.82 5.70
N PRO A 102 -15.03 -25.48 6.97
CA PRO A 102 -14.17 -24.60 7.75
C PRO A 102 -12.80 -25.21 8.07
N LEU A 103 -12.66 -26.54 8.07
CA LEU A 103 -11.40 -27.21 8.37
C LEU A 103 -10.44 -27.12 7.19
N GLU A 104 -10.91 -27.46 5.99
CA GLU A 104 -10.12 -27.32 4.76
C GLU A 104 -9.68 -25.88 4.56
N ARG A 105 -10.61 -24.93 4.71
CA ARG A 105 -10.32 -23.51 4.59
C ARG A 105 -9.30 -23.03 5.62
N SER A 106 -9.44 -23.42 6.88
CA SER A 106 -8.49 -23.03 7.92
C SER A 106 -7.09 -23.60 7.66
N ALA A 107 -6.99 -24.83 7.15
CA ALA A 107 -5.72 -25.44 6.77
C ALA A 107 -5.07 -24.69 5.60
N ALA A 108 -5.84 -24.33 4.57
CA ALA A 108 -5.34 -23.56 3.44
C ALA A 108 -4.85 -22.16 3.85
N ILE A 109 -5.60 -21.45 4.69
CA ILE A 109 -5.20 -20.15 5.25
C ILE A 109 -3.93 -20.29 6.10
N GLY A 110 -3.85 -21.33 6.94
CA GLY A 110 -2.68 -21.62 7.75
C GLY A 110 -1.43 -21.85 6.90
N ALA A 111 -1.54 -22.68 5.86
CA ALA A 111 -0.44 -22.93 4.92
C ALA A 111 0.00 -21.65 4.19
N ALA A 112 -0.94 -20.83 3.74
CA ALA A 112 -0.65 -19.54 3.10
C ALA A 112 0.04 -18.55 4.04
N ARG A 113 -0.21 -18.60 5.36
CA ARG A 113 0.52 -17.78 6.35
C ARG A 113 1.92 -18.30 6.58
N GLN A 114 2.04 -19.62 6.76
CA GLN A 114 3.31 -20.26 7.10
C GLN A 114 4.39 -20.06 6.03
N GLU A 115 4.01 -19.91 4.75
CA GLU A 115 4.93 -19.58 3.66
C GLU A 115 5.67 -18.25 3.88
N PHE A 116 5.12 -17.32 4.68
CA PHE A 116 5.65 -15.98 4.88
C PHE A 116 6.04 -15.66 6.33
N ASP A 117 5.97 -16.63 7.26
CA ASP A 117 6.13 -16.40 8.71
C ASP A 117 7.48 -15.73 9.07
N ASP A 118 8.55 -16.02 8.30
CA ASP A 118 9.89 -15.49 8.56
C ASP A 118 10.08 -14.03 8.10
N GLU A 119 9.32 -13.57 7.10
CA GLU A 119 9.60 -12.30 6.40
C GLU A 119 8.45 -11.27 6.47
N LEU A 120 7.21 -11.71 6.70
CA LEU A 120 6.03 -10.85 6.59
C LEU A 120 6.04 -9.72 7.62
N SER A 121 6.30 -10.04 8.89
CA SER A 121 6.24 -9.03 9.97
C SER A 121 7.25 -7.92 9.76
N GLU A 122 8.50 -8.28 9.41
CA GLU A 122 9.56 -7.31 9.13
C GLU A 122 9.25 -6.48 7.88
N SER A 123 8.69 -7.11 6.83
CA SER A 123 8.31 -6.42 5.60
C SER A 123 7.20 -5.40 5.83
N VAL A 124 6.17 -5.75 6.60
CA VAL A 124 5.09 -4.82 6.97
C VAL A 124 5.64 -3.65 7.79
N GLU A 125 6.48 -3.92 8.78
CA GLU A 125 7.09 -2.88 9.61
C GLU A 125 7.90 -1.89 8.76
N LYS A 126 8.82 -2.40 7.93
CA LYS A 126 9.64 -1.57 7.05
C LYS A 126 8.82 -0.79 6.03
N LEU A 127 7.83 -1.41 5.39
CA LEU A 127 6.96 -0.75 4.44
C LEU A 127 6.17 0.37 5.11
N SER A 128 5.59 0.11 6.28
CA SER A 128 4.83 1.11 7.03
C SER A 128 5.70 2.31 7.45
N ALA A 129 6.92 2.06 7.93
CA ALA A 129 7.88 3.11 8.30
C ALA A 129 8.31 3.93 7.07
N PHE A 130 8.51 3.28 5.92
CA PHE A 130 8.81 3.95 4.66
C PHE A 130 7.64 4.83 4.19
N VAL A 131 6.39 4.34 4.28
CA VAL A 131 5.21 5.15 3.93
C VAL A 131 5.11 6.35 4.88
N ALA A 132 5.29 6.15 6.19
CA ALA A 132 5.18 7.22 7.18
C ALA A 132 6.21 8.34 6.96
N ARG A 133 7.45 7.99 6.60
CA ARG A 133 8.54 8.97 6.37
C ARG A 133 8.42 9.68 5.01
N THR A 134 7.96 8.97 3.96
CA THR A 134 8.01 9.46 2.57
C THR A 134 6.69 10.10 2.14
N CYS A 135 5.55 9.63 2.66
CA CYS A 135 4.22 10.04 2.20
C CYS A 135 3.47 10.98 3.16
N SER A 136 4.03 11.30 4.32
CA SER A 136 3.50 12.36 5.19
C SER A 136 3.80 13.74 4.60
N PRO A 137 2.84 14.69 4.60
CA PRO A 137 3.17 16.07 4.29
C PRO A 137 4.16 16.59 5.34
N ALA A 138 5.29 17.14 4.90
CA ALA A 138 6.15 17.93 5.78
C ALA A 138 5.33 19.10 6.37
N PRO A 139 5.57 19.48 7.64
CA PRO A 139 4.86 20.60 8.28
C PRO A 139 5.04 21.94 7.56
#